data_AF-K2QVJ2-F1
#
_entry.id   AF-K2QVJ2-F1
#
_cell.length_a   1.000
_cell.length_b   1.000
_cell.length_c   1.000
_cell.angle_alpha   90.00
_cell.angle_beta   90.00
_cell.angle_gamma   90.00
#
_symmetry.space_group_name_H-M   'P 1'
#
loop_
_entity.id
_entity.type
_entity.pdbx_description
1 polymer ?
#
loop_
_entity_poly.entity_id
_entity_poly.type
_entity_poly.pdbx_seq_one_letter_code
_entity_poly.pdbx_strand_id
1 'polypeptide(L)'
;MSTTQIPEERCHTARNPSLSPTLAEVPLVAAPVAPPEPDTRAGFALELIEKWAIHRGEEICSPERYFPVPPSLYLDMFCRWQLASLFARPRPGFWEALTIAAVDADVPALKDWPYRKDGEEGLVVFLRSASVQVDEEFARRKRVRAVEEEAEKRAGRQDDSIQDAPTDAESYRAWQRAQDDRLARLALASRQLSTASAAGSGPGREQDREQDREQDRVAIPQTGGVHKRRRLVRRTFLQTPRQTLRIPKPPRRKTRATHSTSSA
;
A
#
# COMPACT_ATOMS: atom_id res chain seq x y z
N MET A 1 47.39 29.98 61.53
CA MET A 1 46.07 29.86 60.87
C MET A 1 46.08 30.83 59.71
N SER A 2 46.32 30.33 58.50
CA SER A 2 46.48 31.16 57.30
C SER A 2 45.30 30.87 56.37
N THR A 3 44.46 31.88 56.18
CA THR A 3 43.28 31.82 55.33
C THR A 3 43.72 31.97 53.88
N THR A 4 43.64 30.90 53.10
CA THR A 4 43.92 30.92 51.66
C THR A 4 42.75 31.57 50.94
N GLN A 5 42.92 32.81 50.46
CA GLN A 5 41.98 33.45 49.54
C GLN A 5 42.15 32.84 48.14
N ILE A 6 41.04 32.35 47.57
CA ILE A 6 40.95 31.88 46.19
C ILE A 6 40.63 33.10 45.32
N PRO A 7 41.42 33.45 44.29
CA PRO A 7 41.12 34.59 43.43
C PRO A 7 39.93 34.28 42.50
N GLU A 8 38.89 35.12 42.56
CA GLU A 8 37.67 35.12 41.74
C GLU A 8 37.91 35.57 40.28
N GLU A 9 39.03 35.21 39.65
CA GLU A 9 39.35 35.63 38.27
C GLU A 9 39.11 34.54 37.23
N ARG A 10 38.24 33.58 37.51
CA ARG A 10 37.89 32.53 36.55
C ARG A 10 36.40 32.58 36.24
N CYS A 11 36.09 32.66 34.94
CA CYS A 11 34.81 32.33 34.30
C CYS A 11 33.94 33.49 33.76
N HIS A 12 34.52 34.60 33.26
CA HIS A 12 33.78 35.48 32.35
C HIS A 12 34.08 35.13 30.89
N THR A 13 33.18 34.35 30.26
CA THR A 13 33.15 34.06 28.83
C THR A 13 33.13 35.31 27.94
N ALA A 14 32.79 36.48 28.50
CA ALA A 14 32.78 37.75 27.79
C ALA A 14 34.18 38.30 27.42
N ARG A 15 35.27 37.83 28.05
CA ARG A 15 36.63 38.37 27.80
C ARG A 15 37.56 37.42 27.03
N ASN A 16 37.15 36.20 26.76
CA ASN A 16 37.95 35.23 26.02
C ASN A 16 37.10 34.61 24.89
N PRO A 17 37.02 35.27 23.71
CA PRO A 17 36.26 34.75 22.58
C PRO A 17 36.80 33.40 22.07
N SER A 18 38.05 33.03 22.42
CA SER A 18 38.66 31.72 22.18
C SER A 18 38.10 30.58 23.04
N LEU A 19 37.37 30.89 24.12
CA LEU A 19 36.69 29.92 24.99
C LEU A 19 35.19 29.82 24.70
N SER A 20 34.69 30.56 23.72
CA SER A 20 33.34 30.34 23.18
C SER A 20 33.36 28.95 22.56
N PRO A 21 32.60 27.96 23.05
CA PRO A 21 32.46 26.72 22.33
C PRO A 21 31.81 27.07 20.99
N THR A 22 32.60 27.08 19.93
CA THR A 22 32.08 27.13 18.57
C THR A 22 31.19 25.90 18.46
N LEU A 23 29.87 26.11 18.57
CA LEU A 23 28.89 25.07 18.32
C LEU A 23 29.17 24.61 16.89
N ALA A 24 29.85 23.47 16.76
CA ALA A 24 30.07 22.85 15.47
C ALA A 24 28.70 22.75 14.81
N GLU A 25 28.58 23.32 13.62
CA GLU A 25 27.39 23.13 12.79
C GLU A 25 27.10 21.64 12.77
N VAL A 26 25.92 21.26 13.27
CA VAL A 26 25.48 19.87 13.29
C VAL A 26 25.67 19.37 11.85
N PRO A 27 26.49 18.33 11.62
CA PRO A 27 26.68 17.78 10.29
C PRO A 27 25.31 17.57 9.69
N LEU A 28 25.07 18.12 8.49
CA LEU A 28 23.80 18.00 7.80
C LEU A 28 23.61 16.51 7.49
N VAL A 29 23.01 15.76 8.42
CA VAL A 29 22.75 14.33 8.25
C VAL A 29 21.75 14.24 7.12
N ALA A 30 22.18 13.69 5.98
CA ALA A 30 21.30 13.45 4.84
C ALA A 30 20.07 12.71 5.36
N ALA A 31 18.88 13.25 5.06
CA ALA A 31 17.64 12.67 5.54
C ALA A 31 17.60 11.18 5.16
N PRO A 32 17.24 10.28 6.09
CA PRO A 32 17.16 8.87 5.80
C PRO A 32 16.22 8.65 4.63
N VAL A 33 16.65 7.87 3.63
CA VAL A 33 15.82 7.53 2.48
C VAL A 33 14.61 6.77 3.00
N ALA A 34 13.42 7.37 2.88
CA ALA A 34 12.17 6.76 3.28
C ALA A 34 11.57 5.94 2.12
N PRO A 35 10.79 4.89 2.41
CA PRO A 35 10.02 4.21 1.38
C PRO A 35 9.03 5.19 0.73
N PRO A 36 8.87 5.15 -0.61
CA PRO A 36 7.87 5.97 -1.28
C PRO A 36 6.45 5.57 -0.85
N GLU A 37 5.57 6.56 -0.77
CA GLU A 37 4.18 6.32 -0.38
C GLU A 37 3.43 5.47 -1.42
N PRO A 38 2.55 4.55 -0.98
CA PRO A 38 1.66 3.83 -1.87
C PRO A 38 0.73 4.81 -2.61
N ASP A 39 0.25 4.42 -3.80
CA ASP A 39 -0.57 5.25 -4.70
C ASP A 39 0.13 6.52 -5.26
N THR A 40 1.43 6.70 -5.02
CA THR A 40 2.24 7.72 -5.72
C THR A 40 2.94 7.14 -6.94
N ARG A 41 3.43 7.99 -7.85
CA ARG A 41 4.26 7.55 -9.00
C ARG A 41 5.48 6.75 -8.55
N ALA A 42 6.15 7.22 -7.51
CA ALA A 42 7.30 6.51 -6.92
C ALA A 42 6.87 5.17 -6.30
N GLY A 43 5.70 5.09 -5.68
CA GLY A 43 5.13 3.83 -5.18
C GLY A 43 4.92 2.81 -6.30
N PHE A 44 4.28 3.21 -7.40
CA PHE A 44 4.09 2.32 -8.57
C PHE A 44 5.42 1.91 -9.20
N ALA A 45 6.38 2.84 -9.30
CA ALA A 45 7.72 2.54 -9.80
C ALA A 45 8.43 1.51 -8.90
N LEU A 46 8.29 1.64 -7.58
CA LEU A 46 8.87 0.68 -6.64
C LEU A 46 8.34 -0.73 -6.88
N GLU A 47 7.03 -0.91 -7.06
CA GLU A 47 6.45 -2.23 -7.35
C GLU A 47 7.02 -2.86 -8.63
N LEU A 48 7.23 -2.07 -9.68
CA LEU A 48 7.85 -2.56 -10.92
C LEU A 48 9.32 -2.91 -10.72
N ILE A 49 10.07 -2.06 -10.00
CA ILE A 49 11.48 -2.28 -9.67
C ILE A 49 11.63 -3.56 -8.83
N GLU A 50 10.74 -3.81 -7.88
CA GLU A 50 10.74 -5.02 -7.06
C GLU A 50 10.50 -6.27 -7.89
N LYS A 51 9.52 -6.26 -8.80
CA LYS A 51 9.26 -7.37 -9.73
C LYS A 51 10.46 -7.64 -10.62
N TRP A 52 11.08 -6.58 -11.16
CA TRP A 52 12.28 -6.71 -11.98
C TRP A 52 13.45 -7.28 -11.19
N ALA A 53 13.67 -6.82 -9.96
CA ALA A 53 14.71 -7.31 -9.09
C ALA A 53 14.50 -8.79 -8.68
N ILE A 54 13.26 -9.20 -8.45
CA ILE A 54 12.92 -10.62 -8.22
C ILE A 54 13.26 -11.44 -9.45
N HIS A 55 12.82 -11.02 -10.64
CA HIS A 55 13.06 -11.74 -11.88
C HIS A 55 14.56 -11.91 -12.16
N ARG A 56 15.36 -10.85 -12.01
CA ARG A 56 16.82 -10.93 -12.13
C ARG A 56 17.46 -11.75 -11.03
N GLY A 57 16.93 -11.68 -9.82
CA GLY A 57 17.35 -12.54 -8.72
C GLY A 57 17.12 -14.01 -9.03
N GLU A 58 15.99 -14.36 -9.65
CA GLU A 58 15.67 -15.72 -10.08
C GLU A 58 16.66 -16.23 -11.15
N GLU A 59 17.09 -15.41 -12.10
CA GLU A 59 18.10 -15.80 -13.10
C GLU A 59 19.45 -16.19 -12.49
N ILE A 60 19.85 -15.53 -11.40
CA ILE A 60 21.09 -15.83 -10.66
C ILE A 60 20.91 -17.09 -9.81
N CYS A 61 19.67 -17.44 -9.52
CA CYS A 61 19.30 -18.44 -8.55
C CYS A 61 19.00 -19.79 -9.21
N SER A 62 19.48 -20.88 -8.62
CA SER A 62 19.07 -22.24 -9.02
C SER A 62 17.54 -22.40 -9.05
N PRO A 63 16.97 -23.07 -10.07
CA PRO A 63 15.53 -23.19 -10.27
C PRO A 63 14.82 -24.10 -9.26
N GLU A 64 15.54 -24.93 -8.50
CA GLU A 64 14.98 -25.93 -7.59
C GLU A 64 14.63 -25.40 -6.18
N ARG A 65 14.41 -24.09 -6.04
CA ARG A 65 14.16 -23.48 -4.72
C ARG A 65 12.71 -23.64 -4.29
N TYR A 66 12.52 -23.91 -3.00
CA TYR A 66 11.20 -23.96 -2.37
C TYR A 66 10.64 -22.57 -2.02
N PHE A 67 11.49 -21.56 -1.93
CA PHE A 67 11.11 -20.20 -1.51
C PHE A 67 11.34 -19.19 -2.64
N PRO A 68 10.46 -18.19 -2.77
CA PRO A 68 10.64 -17.12 -3.75
C PRO A 68 11.89 -16.30 -3.43
N VAL A 69 12.53 -15.79 -4.48
CA VAL A 69 13.72 -14.95 -4.33
C VAL A 69 13.31 -13.57 -3.84
N PRO A 70 13.88 -13.06 -2.73
CA PRO A 70 13.59 -11.72 -2.29
C PRO A 70 14.24 -10.68 -3.24
N PRO A 71 13.60 -9.53 -3.50
CA PRO A 71 14.16 -8.49 -4.37
C PRO A 71 15.50 -7.95 -3.86
N SER A 72 15.71 -7.97 -2.53
CA SER A 72 16.95 -7.57 -1.87
C SER A 72 18.16 -8.41 -2.24
N LEU A 73 17.96 -9.61 -2.80
CA LEU A 73 19.07 -10.43 -3.28
C LEU A 73 19.77 -9.74 -4.46
N TYR A 74 19.00 -9.19 -5.39
CA TYR A 74 19.54 -8.54 -6.58
C TYR A 74 19.81 -7.05 -6.36
N LEU A 75 18.88 -6.33 -5.74
CA LEU A 75 19.00 -4.89 -5.48
C LEU A 75 18.66 -4.55 -4.03
N ASP A 76 19.59 -3.88 -3.35
CA ASP A 76 19.38 -3.46 -1.96
C ASP A 76 18.13 -2.57 -1.82
N MET A 77 17.50 -2.64 -0.64
CA MET A 77 16.29 -1.90 -0.33
C MET A 77 16.45 -0.38 -0.53
N PHE A 78 17.54 0.21 -0.08
CA PHE A 78 17.75 1.66 -0.22
C PHE A 78 17.97 2.06 -1.67
N CYS A 79 18.68 1.22 -2.44
CA CYS A 79 18.85 1.42 -3.87
C CYS A 79 17.50 1.42 -4.60
N ARG A 80 16.61 0.49 -4.26
CA ARG A 80 15.26 0.42 -4.85
C ARG A 80 14.43 1.66 -4.54
N TRP A 81 14.49 2.17 -3.30
CA TRP A 81 13.77 3.40 -2.92
C TRP A 81 14.31 4.63 -3.65
N GLN A 82 15.63 4.77 -3.75
CA GLN A 82 16.24 5.87 -4.50
C GLN A 82 15.89 5.80 -6.00
N LEU A 83 15.95 4.62 -6.62
CA LEU A 83 15.51 4.42 -8.01
C LEU A 83 14.03 4.79 -8.20
N ALA A 84 13.16 4.37 -7.29
CA ALA A 84 11.75 4.72 -7.31
C ALA A 84 11.52 6.23 -7.18
N SER A 85 12.35 6.92 -6.40
CA SER A 85 12.25 8.38 -6.21
C SER A 85 12.48 9.19 -7.49
N LEU A 86 13.19 8.62 -8.48
CA LEU A 86 13.37 9.24 -9.80
C LEU A 86 12.04 9.49 -10.52
N PHE A 87 11.02 8.68 -10.23
CA PHE A 87 9.67 8.78 -10.79
C PHE A 87 8.74 9.69 -10.01
N ALA A 88 9.17 10.21 -8.85
CA ALA A 88 8.34 11.07 -8.00
C ALA A 88 7.86 12.33 -8.73
N ARG A 89 8.65 12.84 -9.69
CA ARG A 89 8.32 14.02 -10.50
C ARG A 89 8.42 13.70 -11.99
N PRO A 90 7.51 14.21 -12.83
CA PRO A 90 7.65 14.12 -14.28
C PRO A 90 8.89 14.86 -14.74
N ARG A 91 9.75 14.19 -15.51
CA ARG A 91 10.97 14.75 -16.10
C ARG A 91 10.91 14.54 -17.62
N PRO A 92 10.41 15.50 -18.40
CA PRO A 92 10.32 15.36 -19.86
C PRO A 92 11.71 15.21 -20.47
N GLY A 93 11.87 14.27 -21.41
CA GLY A 93 13.14 14.00 -22.11
C GLY A 93 14.23 13.31 -21.27
N PHE A 94 14.11 13.28 -19.93
CA PHE A 94 15.09 12.63 -19.05
C PHE A 94 15.19 11.12 -19.31
N TRP A 95 14.05 10.45 -19.49
CA TRP A 95 14.02 9.00 -19.69
C TRP A 95 14.61 8.59 -21.04
N GLU A 96 14.37 9.35 -22.11
CA GLU A 96 14.92 9.07 -23.45
C GLU A 96 16.45 9.19 -23.47
N ALA A 97 16.99 10.20 -22.80
CA ALA A 97 18.43 10.45 -22.67
C ALA A 97 19.08 9.76 -21.46
N LEU A 98 18.37 8.85 -20.78
CA LEU A 98 18.84 8.27 -19.53
C LEU A 98 20.14 7.46 -19.73
N THR A 99 21.20 7.83 -19.03
CA THR A 99 22.47 7.09 -19.01
C THR A 99 22.75 6.57 -17.61
N ILE A 100 23.61 5.55 -17.49
CA ILE A 100 24.00 5.03 -16.18
C ILE A 100 24.67 6.13 -15.32
N ALA A 101 25.44 7.03 -15.93
CA ALA A 101 26.05 8.16 -15.24
C ALA A 101 25.02 9.14 -14.65
N ALA A 102 23.91 9.36 -15.35
CA ALA A 102 22.80 10.17 -14.82
C ALA A 102 22.10 9.47 -13.65
N VAL A 103 21.93 8.14 -13.73
CA VAL A 103 21.36 7.36 -12.62
C VAL A 103 22.28 7.40 -11.39
N ASP A 104 23.60 7.23 -11.56
CA ASP A 104 24.57 7.27 -10.47
C ASP A 104 24.61 8.62 -9.72
N ALA A 105 24.31 9.72 -10.43
CA ALA A 105 24.25 11.04 -9.84
C ALA A 105 23.05 11.18 -8.89
N ASP A 106 21.91 10.61 -9.25
CA ASP A 106 20.66 10.69 -8.48
C ASP A 106 20.50 9.50 -7.49
N VAL A 107 21.19 8.38 -7.71
CA VAL A 107 21.10 7.13 -6.93
C VAL A 107 22.49 6.69 -6.46
N PRO A 108 23.04 7.33 -5.41
CA PRO A 108 24.38 6.98 -4.91
C PRO A 108 24.51 5.53 -4.44
N ALA A 109 23.43 4.91 -3.95
CA ALA A 109 23.44 3.53 -3.47
C ALA A 109 23.71 2.50 -4.58
N LEU A 110 23.57 2.89 -5.85
CA LEU A 110 23.83 2.01 -6.99
C LEU A 110 25.33 1.71 -7.16
N LYS A 111 26.22 2.54 -6.59
CA LYS A 111 27.66 2.37 -6.70
C LYS A 111 28.16 1.09 -6.03
N ASP A 112 27.51 0.68 -4.95
CA ASP A 112 27.85 -0.51 -4.17
C ASP A 112 27.10 -1.77 -4.65
N TRP A 113 26.37 -1.66 -5.77
CA TRP A 113 25.57 -2.75 -6.31
C TRP A 113 26.45 -3.88 -6.90
N PRO A 114 26.42 -5.11 -6.36
CA PRO A 114 27.35 -6.18 -6.77
C PRO A 114 27.22 -6.61 -8.23
N TYR A 115 26.02 -6.52 -8.79
CA TYR A 115 25.70 -6.98 -10.15
C TYR A 115 25.82 -5.89 -11.21
N ARG A 116 26.43 -4.76 -10.86
CA ARG A 116 26.47 -3.57 -11.72
C ARG A 116 27.04 -3.86 -13.11
N LYS A 117 28.18 -4.57 -13.18
CA LYS A 117 28.87 -4.84 -14.45
C LYS A 117 28.01 -5.57 -15.48
N ASP A 118 27.16 -6.49 -15.01
CA ASP A 118 26.33 -7.33 -15.89
C ASP A 118 24.90 -6.78 -16.02
N GLY A 119 24.48 -5.91 -15.09
CA GLY A 119 23.10 -5.47 -14.94
C GLY A 119 22.84 -4.02 -15.34
N GLU A 120 23.85 -3.17 -15.52
CA GLU A 120 23.67 -1.73 -15.68
C GLU A 120 22.92 -1.34 -16.97
N GLU A 121 23.24 -1.97 -18.10
CA GLU A 121 22.53 -1.72 -19.36
C GLU A 121 21.06 -2.18 -19.26
N GLY A 122 20.85 -3.37 -18.69
CA GLY A 122 19.51 -3.91 -18.46
C GLY A 122 18.68 -3.04 -17.53
N LEU A 123 19.29 -2.44 -16.50
CA LEU A 123 18.64 -1.49 -15.60
C LEU A 123 18.19 -0.25 -16.36
N VAL A 124 19.04 0.36 -17.19
CA VAL A 124 18.68 1.56 -17.96
C VAL A 124 17.52 1.25 -18.91
N VAL A 125 17.59 0.14 -19.65
CA VAL A 125 16.50 -0.28 -20.56
C VAL A 125 15.20 -0.50 -19.79
N PHE A 126 15.27 -1.14 -18.63
CA PHE A 126 14.13 -1.34 -17.75
C PHE A 126 13.54 -0.03 -17.24
N LEU A 127 14.35 0.90 -16.73
CA LEU A 127 13.86 2.18 -16.21
C LEU A 127 13.17 3.03 -17.30
N ARG A 128 13.69 2.99 -18.52
CA ARG A 128 13.08 3.65 -19.68
C ARG A 128 11.69 3.07 -19.97
N SER A 129 11.57 1.74 -20.07
CA SER A 129 10.27 1.11 -20.34
C SER A 129 9.29 1.24 -19.17
N ALA A 130 9.78 1.21 -17.94
CA ALA A 130 8.99 1.38 -16.73
C ALA A 130 8.37 2.79 -16.64
N SER A 131 9.04 3.83 -17.16
CA SER A 131 8.51 5.20 -17.11
C SER A 131 7.12 5.34 -17.75
N VAL A 132 6.92 4.69 -18.89
CA VAL A 132 5.63 4.68 -19.59
C VAL A 132 4.57 3.97 -18.75
N GLN A 133 4.90 2.79 -18.21
CA GLN A 133 3.98 2.00 -17.39
C GLN A 133 3.57 2.73 -16.12
N VAL A 134 4.51 3.41 -15.45
CA VAL A 134 4.24 4.19 -14.22
C VAL A 134 3.30 5.35 -14.53
N ASP A 135 3.53 6.08 -15.62
CA ASP A 135 2.67 7.21 -16.00
C ASP A 135 1.24 6.74 -16.36
N GLU A 136 1.10 5.62 -17.08
CA GLU A 136 -0.19 5.01 -17.41
C GLU A 136 -0.94 4.55 -16.15
N GLU A 137 -0.27 3.80 -15.26
CA GLU A 137 -0.86 3.30 -14.02
C GLU A 137 -1.27 4.44 -13.08
N PHE A 138 -0.41 5.44 -12.93
CA PHE A 138 -0.73 6.61 -12.12
C PHE A 138 -1.93 7.39 -12.70
N ALA A 139 -1.99 7.57 -14.02
CA ALA A 139 -3.13 8.21 -14.67
C ALA A 139 -4.41 7.41 -14.50
N ARG A 140 -4.34 6.07 -14.63
CA ARG A 140 -5.46 5.15 -14.39
C ARG A 140 -5.97 5.27 -12.96
N ARG A 141 -5.08 5.19 -11.96
CA ARG A 141 -5.45 5.30 -10.54
C ARG A 141 -6.07 6.65 -10.21
N LYS A 142 -5.52 7.73 -10.76
CA LYS A 142 -6.05 9.09 -10.58
C LYS A 142 -7.48 9.22 -11.13
N ARG A 143 -7.79 8.61 -12.27
CA ARG A 143 -9.16 8.58 -12.84
C ARG A 143 -10.14 7.82 -11.95
N VAL A 144 -9.73 6.63 -11.48
CA VAL A 144 -10.57 5.82 -10.57
C VAL A 144 -10.89 6.60 -9.30
N ARG A 145 -9.88 7.23 -8.68
CA ARG A 145 -10.07 8.03 -7.48
C ARG A 145 -11.00 9.24 -7.70
N ALA A 146 -10.93 9.88 -8.86
CA ALA A 146 -11.84 10.98 -9.19
C ALA A 146 -13.30 10.50 -9.30
N VAL A 147 -13.52 9.32 -9.89
CA VAL A 147 -14.86 8.72 -9.99
C VAL A 147 -15.38 8.30 -8.61
N GLU A 148 -14.53 7.71 -7.77
CA GLU A 148 -14.88 7.34 -6.39
C GLU A 148 -15.24 8.57 -5.55
N GLU A 149 -14.45 9.64 -5.65
CA GLU A 149 -14.71 10.90 -4.94
C GLU A 149 -16.01 11.57 -5.44
N GLU A 150 -16.30 11.52 -6.74
CA GLU A 150 -17.58 11.99 -7.27
C GLU A 150 -18.76 11.13 -6.81
N ALA A 151 -18.59 9.81 -6.73
CA ALA A 151 -19.60 8.90 -6.23
C ALA A 151 -19.87 9.15 -4.74
N GLU A 152 -18.83 9.36 -3.94
CA GLU A 152 -18.95 9.71 -2.51
C GLU A 152 -19.64 11.05 -2.32
N LYS A 153 -19.30 12.08 -3.11
CA LYS A 153 -20.00 13.38 -3.08
C LYS A 153 -21.47 13.27 -3.46
N ARG A 154 -21.82 12.39 -4.42
CA ARG A 154 -23.22 12.14 -4.80
C ARG A 154 -23.97 11.38 -3.70
N ALA A 155 -23.33 10.40 -3.06
CA ALA A 155 -23.90 9.66 -1.94
C ALA A 155 -24.12 10.58 -0.72
N GLY A 156 -23.15 11.44 -0.37
CA GLY A 156 -23.27 12.40 0.72
C GLY A 156 -24.42 13.39 0.51
N ARG A 157 -24.65 13.86 -0.73
CA ARG A 157 -25.82 14.71 -1.05
C ARG A 157 -27.17 13.98 -0.95
N GLN A 158 -27.20 12.66 -1.11
CA GLN A 158 -28.42 11.86 -0.94
C GLN A 158 -28.72 11.58 0.54
N ASP A 159 -27.70 11.48 1.40
CA ASP A 159 -27.91 11.33 2.85
C ASP A 159 -28.32 12.65 3.53
N ASP A 160 -27.81 13.79 3.06
CA ASP A 160 -28.26 15.11 3.51
C ASP A 160 -29.70 15.46 3.07
N SER A 161 -30.29 14.68 2.15
CA SER A 161 -31.71 14.80 1.79
C SER A 161 -32.63 13.93 2.65
N ILE A 162 -32.11 13.18 3.63
CA ILE A 162 -32.93 12.71 4.75
C ILE A 162 -33.03 13.89 5.71
N GLN A 163 -33.75 14.91 5.26
CA GLN A 163 -34.10 16.07 6.04
C GLN A 163 -34.88 15.62 7.28
N ASP A 164 -34.69 16.37 8.36
CA ASP A 164 -35.28 16.21 9.69
C ASP A 164 -36.70 15.60 9.65
N ALA A 165 -36.96 14.66 10.58
CA ALA A 165 -38.28 14.04 10.70
C ALA A 165 -39.37 15.14 10.75
N PRO A 166 -40.37 15.11 9.84
CA PRO A 166 -41.40 16.13 9.81
C PRO A 166 -42.12 16.20 11.16
N THR A 167 -42.35 17.41 11.65
CA THR A 167 -42.99 17.66 12.95
C THR A 167 -44.50 17.44 12.95
N ASP A 168 -45.15 17.44 11.79
CA ASP A 168 -46.58 17.17 11.65
C ASP A 168 -46.87 15.67 11.45
N ALA A 169 -47.98 15.21 12.04
CA ALA A 169 -48.30 13.78 12.13
C ALA A 169 -48.58 13.12 10.77
N GLU A 170 -49.10 13.86 9.79
CA GLU A 170 -49.40 13.33 8.46
C GLU A 170 -48.13 13.18 7.61
N SER A 171 -47.26 14.19 7.62
CA SER A 171 -45.97 14.11 6.93
C SER A 171 -45.03 13.11 7.61
N TYR A 172 -45.08 12.96 8.93
CA TYR A 172 -44.33 11.91 9.64
C TYR A 172 -44.72 10.50 9.16
N ARG A 173 -46.04 10.23 9.03
CA ARG A 173 -46.53 8.94 8.51
C ARG A 173 -46.12 8.72 7.05
N ALA A 174 -46.12 9.76 6.22
CA ALA A 174 -45.67 9.67 4.83
C ALA A 174 -44.16 9.40 4.75
N TRP A 175 -43.36 10.09 5.57
CA TRP A 175 -41.92 9.90 5.70
C TRP A 175 -41.57 8.48 6.17
N GLN A 176 -42.29 7.98 7.18
CA GLN A 176 -42.09 6.63 7.70
C GLN A 176 -42.39 5.56 6.66
N ARG A 177 -43.50 5.71 5.89
CA ARG A 177 -43.79 4.80 4.77
C ARG A 177 -42.71 4.84 3.68
N ALA A 178 -42.20 6.01 3.33
CA ALA A 178 -41.13 6.14 2.35
C ALA A 178 -39.82 5.47 2.83
N GLN A 179 -39.53 5.53 4.13
CA GLN A 179 -38.40 4.85 4.74
C GLN A 179 -38.59 3.32 4.73
N ASP A 180 -39.78 2.84 5.11
CA ASP A 180 -40.13 1.42 5.09
C ASP A 180 -40.06 0.85 3.65
N ASP A 181 -40.55 1.59 2.66
CA ASP A 181 -40.47 1.22 1.24
C ASP A 181 -39.01 1.15 0.74
N ARG A 182 -38.15 2.08 1.19
CA ARG A 182 -36.71 2.03 0.89
C ARG A 182 -36.06 0.78 1.48
N LEU A 183 -36.36 0.44 2.73
CA LEU A 183 -35.84 -0.75 3.39
C LEU A 183 -36.33 -2.04 2.71
N ALA A 184 -37.62 -2.10 2.34
CA ALA A 184 -38.20 -3.23 1.62
C ALA A 184 -37.52 -3.45 0.26
N ARG A 185 -37.24 -2.37 -0.49
CA ARG A 185 -36.50 -2.44 -1.76
C ARG A 185 -35.08 -2.97 -1.59
N LEU A 186 -34.36 -2.51 -0.57
CA LEU A 186 -33.01 -3.00 -0.27
C LEU A 186 -33.02 -4.49 0.11
N ALA A 187 -33.99 -4.92 0.91
CA ALA A 187 -34.15 -6.33 1.30
C ALA A 187 -34.48 -7.24 0.09
N LEU A 188 -35.30 -6.75 -0.86
CA LEU A 188 -35.59 -7.46 -2.10
C LEU A 188 -34.34 -7.55 -2.99
N ALA A 189 -33.59 -6.46 -3.15
CA ALA A 189 -32.35 -6.45 -3.93
C ALA A 189 -31.30 -7.42 -3.36
N SER A 190 -31.12 -7.46 -2.02
CA SER A 190 -30.21 -8.42 -1.38
C SER A 190 -30.65 -9.87 -1.57
N ARG A 191 -31.97 -10.13 -1.56
CA ARG A 191 -32.52 -11.47 -1.78
C ARG A 191 -32.31 -11.90 -3.23
N GLN A 192 -32.49 -11.01 -4.20
CA GLN A 192 -32.26 -11.28 -5.62
C GLN A 192 -30.78 -11.57 -5.93
N LEU A 193 -29.85 -10.82 -5.34
CA LEU A 193 -28.40 -11.07 -5.44
C LEU A 193 -28.02 -12.44 -4.85
N SER A 194 -28.63 -12.82 -3.72
CA SER A 194 -28.41 -14.12 -3.08
C SER A 194 -28.95 -15.28 -3.93
N THR A 195 -30.12 -15.10 -4.57
CA THR A 195 -30.69 -16.12 -5.47
C THR A 195 -29.96 -16.22 -6.81
N ALA A 196 -29.44 -15.10 -7.34
CA ALA A 196 -28.62 -15.11 -8.56
C ALA A 196 -27.28 -15.82 -8.34
N SER A 197 -26.67 -15.65 -7.17
CA SER A 197 -25.48 -16.41 -6.76
C SER A 197 -25.75 -17.91 -6.57
N ALA A 198 -26.98 -18.29 -6.18
CA ALA A 198 -27.38 -19.69 -6.04
C ALA A 198 -27.75 -20.34 -7.39
N ALA A 199 -28.39 -19.60 -8.30
CA ALA A 199 -28.78 -20.08 -9.62
C ALA A 199 -27.60 -20.20 -10.61
N GLY A 200 -26.47 -19.51 -10.35
CA GLY A 200 -25.21 -19.70 -11.08
C GLY A 200 -24.47 -21.00 -10.77
N SER A 201 -24.91 -21.78 -9.77
CA SER A 201 -24.45 -23.15 -9.52
C SER A 201 -25.42 -24.16 -10.13
N GLY A 202 -25.51 -24.17 -11.46
CA GLY A 202 -26.26 -25.18 -12.22
C GLY A 202 -25.53 -26.54 -12.28
N PRO A 203 -26.27 -27.64 -12.50
CA PRO A 203 -25.81 -29.02 -12.32
C PRO A 203 -25.01 -29.51 -13.55
N GLY A 204 -23.78 -29.00 -13.72
CA GLY A 204 -22.89 -29.42 -14.80
C GLY A 204 -21.77 -30.38 -14.38
N ARG A 205 -21.61 -30.66 -13.08
CA ARG A 205 -20.41 -31.34 -12.55
C ARG A 205 -20.55 -32.83 -12.27
N GLU A 206 -21.69 -33.43 -12.60
CA GLU A 206 -21.94 -34.86 -12.37
C GLU A 206 -21.73 -35.74 -13.61
N GLN A 207 -21.84 -35.21 -14.83
CA GLN A 207 -21.63 -36.00 -16.05
C GLN A 207 -20.14 -36.13 -16.46
N ASP A 208 -19.29 -35.16 -16.12
CA ASP A 208 -17.86 -35.23 -16.42
C ASP A 208 -17.09 -36.22 -15.50
N ARG A 209 -17.67 -36.61 -14.35
CA ARG A 209 -17.05 -37.58 -13.44
C ARG A 209 -17.29 -39.04 -13.81
N GLU A 210 -18.21 -39.31 -14.74
CA GLU A 210 -18.53 -40.67 -15.17
C GLU A 210 -17.72 -41.06 -16.41
N GLN A 211 -17.36 -40.12 -17.30
CA GLN A 211 -16.46 -40.38 -18.43
C GLN A 211 -14.99 -40.61 -18.02
N ASP A 212 -14.50 -39.93 -16.98
CA ASP A 212 -13.13 -40.13 -16.47
C ASP A 212 -12.93 -41.48 -15.76
N ARG A 213 -14.01 -42.18 -15.38
CA ARG A 213 -13.92 -43.52 -14.76
C ARG A 213 -13.84 -44.67 -15.76
N GLU A 214 -14.23 -44.44 -17.01
CA GLU A 214 -14.28 -45.49 -18.03
C GLU A 214 -12.99 -45.56 -18.87
N GLN A 215 -12.17 -44.50 -18.88
CA GLN A 215 -10.84 -44.53 -19.51
C GLN A 215 -9.73 -45.16 -18.65
N ASP A 216 -9.92 -45.29 -17.33
CA ASP A 216 -8.95 -45.92 -16.41
C ASP A 216 -9.04 -47.45 -16.33
N ARG A 217 -9.89 -48.10 -17.14
CA ARG A 217 -10.07 -49.57 -17.13
C ARG A 217 -9.21 -50.35 -18.14
N VAL A 218 -8.41 -49.69 -18.98
CA VAL A 218 -7.55 -50.38 -19.96
C VAL A 218 -6.11 -49.85 -19.91
N ALA A 219 -5.39 -50.15 -18.82
CA ALA A 219 -3.93 -50.32 -18.83
C ALA A 219 -3.44 -50.80 -17.47
N ILE A 220 -3.31 -52.12 -17.29
CA ILE A 220 -2.40 -52.70 -16.30
C ILE A 220 -1.46 -53.64 -17.06
N PRO A 221 -0.14 -53.45 -16.91
CA PRO A 221 0.67 -54.59 -16.52
C PRO A 221 1.29 -54.36 -15.15
N GLN A 222 1.36 -55.47 -14.46
CA GLN A 222 1.79 -55.68 -13.09
C GLN A 222 3.24 -55.20 -12.88
N THR A 223 3.52 -54.53 -11.76
CA THR A 223 4.74 -54.75 -10.98
C THR A 223 4.47 -54.37 -9.53
N GLY A 224 4.89 -55.26 -8.63
CA GLY A 224 4.57 -55.17 -7.20
C GLY A 224 5.41 -54.15 -6.45
N GLY A 225 5.01 -53.92 -5.19
CA GLY A 225 5.94 -53.37 -4.21
C GLY A 225 5.32 -52.43 -3.20
N VAL A 226 4.96 -53.02 -2.05
CA VAL A 226 5.14 -52.46 -0.70
C VAL A 226 4.17 -51.34 -0.25
N HIS A 227 3.27 -51.77 0.62
CA HIS A 227 2.51 -51.00 1.60
C HIS A 227 3.28 -49.85 2.26
N LYS A 228 2.74 -48.63 2.23
CA LYS A 228 2.72 -47.72 3.39
C LYS A 228 1.38 -47.01 3.52
N ARG A 229 0.87 -47.07 4.75
CA ARG A 229 -0.46 -46.63 5.20
C ARG A 229 -0.61 -45.11 5.11
N ARG A 230 -1.67 -44.64 4.45
CA ARG A 230 -2.21 -43.28 4.58
C ARG A 230 -2.76 -43.10 6.00
N ARG A 231 -2.18 -42.16 6.77
CA ARG A 231 -2.85 -41.59 7.95
C ARG A 231 -3.62 -40.35 7.51
N LEU A 232 -4.94 -40.43 7.69
CA LEU A 232 -5.86 -39.30 7.73
C LEU A 232 -5.42 -38.37 8.87
N VAL A 233 -5.03 -37.13 8.55
CA VAL A 233 -4.92 -36.07 9.57
C VAL A 233 -6.07 -35.10 9.35
N ARG A 234 -6.89 -35.00 10.39
CA ARG A 234 -8.10 -34.18 10.49
C ARG A 234 -7.76 -32.70 10.33
N ARG A 235 -8.55 -32.03 9.49
CA ARG A 235 -8.84 -30.59 9.48
C ARG A 235 -9.00 -30.06 10.91
N THR A 236 -8.15 -29.14 11.32
CA THR A 236 -8.44 -28.20 12.41
C THR A 236 -8.55 -26.81 11.78
N PHE A 237 -9.75 -26.24 11.90
CA PHE A 237 -10.04 -24.87 11.52
C PHE A 237 -9.34 -23.95 12.52
N LEU A 238 -8.41 -23.12 12.03
CA LEU A 238 -7.89 -22.00 12.80
C LEU A 238 -8.96 -20.92 12.89
N GLN A 239 -9.36 -20.69 14.13
CA GLN A 239 -10.28 -19.69 14.62
C GLN A 239 -9.64 -18.30 14.44
N THR A 240 -10.22 -17.46 13.59
CA THR A 240 -9.79 -16.06 13.44
C THR A 240 -10.18 -15.25 14.68
N PRO A 241 -9.27 -14.46 15.27
CA PRO A 241 -9.61 -13.58 16.37
C PRO A 241 -10.45 -12.39 15.88
N ARG A 242 -11.62 -12.20 16.49
CA ARG A 242 -12.45 -10.98 16.36
C ARG A 242 -11.63 -9.77 16.81
N GLN A 243 -11.17 -8.95 15.86
CA GLN A 243 -10.71 -7.60 16.17
C GLN A 243 -11.92 -6.72 16.47
N THR A 244 -12.07 -6.33 17.73
CA THR A 244 -13.00 -5.29 18.16
C THR A 244 -12.53 -3.94 17.62
N LEU A 245 -13.25 -3.42 16.62
CA LEU A 245 -13.13 -2.04 16.15
C LEU A 245 -13.41 -1.07 17.31
N ARG A 246 -12.35 -0.43 17.83
CA ARG A 246 -12.48 0.74 18.72
C ARG A 246 -12.86 1.93 17.86
N ILE A 247 -14.13 2.32 17.96
CA ILE A 247 -14.65 3.55 17.37
C ILE A 247 -14.03 4.75 18.11
N PRO A 248 -13.32 5.67 17.44
CA PRO A 248 -12.81 6.88 18.07
C PRO A 248 -13.97 7.82 18.44
N LYS A 249 -13.97 8.33 19.68
CA LYS A 249 -14.91 9.35 20.16
C LYS A 249 -14.76 10.65 19.34
N PRO A 250 -15.86 11.27 18.88
CA PRO A 250 -15.79 12.55 18.19
C PRO A 250 -15.38 13.68 19.14
N PRO A 251 -14.65 14.71 18.65
CA PRO A 251 -14.24 15.85 19.45
C PRO A 251 -15.45 16.69 19.88
N ARG A 252 -15.48 17.05 21.18
CA ARG A 252 -16.46 17.98 21.75
C ARG A 252 -16.32 19.36 21.09
N ARG A 253 -17.33 19.73 20.28
CA ARG A 253 -17.52 21.08 19.74
C ARG A 253 -17.68 22.07 20.91
N LYS A 254 -16.71 22.97 21.09
CA LYS A 254 -16.87 24.14 21.97
C LYS A 254 -17.78 25.13 21.26
N THR A 255 -18.99 25.34 21.79
CA THR A 255 -19.88 26.42 21.38
C THR A 255 -19.24 27.75 21.76
N ARG A 256 -18.88 28.55 20.76
CA ARG A 256 -18.42 29.93 20.94
C ARG A 256 -19.67 30.81 21.03
N ALA A 257 -19.92 31.36 22.21
CA ALA A 257 -20.95 32.37 22.41
C ALA A 257 -20.57 33.62 21.59
N THR A 258 -21.45 34.00 20.67
CA THR A 258 -21.41 35.31 20.02
C THR A 258 -22.20 36.28 20.90
N HIS A 259 -21.48 37.20 21.55
CA HIS A 259 -22.09 38.37 22.16
C HIS A 259 -22.59 39.31 21.07
N SER A 260 -23.90 39.52 21.06
CA SER A 260 -24.56 40.58 20.31
C SER A 260 -24.32 41.91 21.01
N THR A 261 -23.48 42.76 20.44
CA THR A 261 -23.48 44.20 20.77
C THR A 261 -24.40 44.91 19.79
N SER A 262 -25.61 45.17 20.29
CA SER A 262 -26.50 46.21 19.79
C SER A 262 -25.90 47.56 20.19
N SER A 263 -25.65 48.44 19.22
CA SER A 263 -25.44 49.86 19.45
C SER A 263 -26.49 50.63 18.67
N ALA A 264 -27.06 51.59 19.38
CA ALA A 264 -28.01 52.60 18.95
C ALA A 264 -27.40 53.60 17.96
#